data_AF-A0A352R1Y0-F1
#
_entry.id   AF-A0A352R1Y0-F1
#
_cell.length_a   1.000
_cell.length_b   1.000
_cell.length_c   1.000
_cell.angle_alpha   90.00
_cell.angle_beta   90.00
_cell.angle_gamma   90.00
#
_symmetry.space_group_name_H-M   'P 1'
#
loop_
_entity.id
_entity.type
_entity.pdbx_description
1 polymer ?
#
loop_
_entity_poly.entity_id
_entity_poly.type
_entity_poly.pdbx_seq_one_letter_code
_entity_poly.pdbx_strand_id
1 'polypeptide(L)'
;ARDILNAIRDQVPVVGVPAGVKIHSGVYGITPKAAGQVVKQLVTGELVSLRSQEVRDIDEEAFRNGQVKSRYYGEMLVPKEHQYIQATKSSGKEVESL
;
A
#
# COMPACT_ATOMS: atom_id res chain seq x y z
N ALA A 1 1.35 -9.58 -7.78
CA ALA A 1 1.85 -8.20 -7.95
C ALA A 1 3.11 -8.14 -8.83
N ARG A 2 4.08 -9.05 -8.62
CA ARG A 2 5.32 -9.16 -9.42
C ARG A 2 5.10 -9.08 -10.94
N ASP A 3 4.16 -9.85 -11.47
CA ASP A 3 3.95 -9.92 -12.93
C ASP A 3 3.43 -8.59 -13.50
N ILE A 4 2.56 -7.91 -12.74
CA ILE A 4 2.06 -6.58 -13.10
C ILE A 4 3.20 -5.56 -13.03
N LEU A 5 4.06 -5.62 -12.00
CA LEU A 5 5.24 -4.75 -11.90
C LEU A 5 6.15 -4.90 -13.13
N ASN A 6 6.39 -6.13 -13.57
CA ASN A 6 7.19 -6.40 -14.76
C ASN A 6 6.54 -5.85 -16.05
N ALA A 7 5.22 -5.86 -16.14
CA ALA A 7 4.48 -5.43 -17.32
C ALA A 7 4.34 -3.90 -17.43
N ILE A 8 3.99 -3.22 -16.33
CA ILE A 8 3.61 -1.79 -16.37
C ILE A 8 4.54 -0.87 -15.56
N ARG A 9 5.38 -1.42 -14.69
CA ARG A 9 6.25 -0.67 -13.77
C ARG A 9 5.45 0.32 -12.92
N ASP A 10 5.81 1.60 -12.98
CA ASP A 10 5.24 2.73 -12.24
C ASP A 10 4.35 3.65 -13.11
N GLN A 11 4.05 3.26 -14.35
CA GLN A 11 3.33 4.10 -15.30
C GLN A 11 1.84 4.29 -14.96
N VAL A 12 1.24 3.34 -14.25
CA VAL A 12 -0.19 3.33 -13.93
C VAL A 12 -0.38 2.98 -12.44
N PRO A 13 -1.19 3.74 -11.69
CA PRO A 13 -1.54 3.37 -10.32
C PRO A 13 -2.24 2.00 -10.27
N VAL A 14 -1.87 1.18 -9.28
CA VAL A 14 -2.43 -0.15 -9.07
C VAL A 14 -3.03 -0.31 -7.68
N VAL A 15 -4.13 -1.04 -7.59
CA VAL A 15 -4.66 -1.52 -6.32
C VAL A 15 -4.93 -3.02 -6.43
N GLY A 16 -4.32 -3.79 -5.54
CA GLY A 16 -4.60 -5.21 -5.39
C GLY A 16 -5.84 -5.45 -4.51
N VAL A 17 -6.70 -6.37 -4.91
CA VAL A 17 -7.84 -6.82 -4.10
C VAL A 17 -7.40 -8.02 -3.25
N PRO A 18 -7.48 -7.97 -1.91
CA PRO A 18 -7.07 -9.09 -1.07
C PRO A 18 -8.06 -10.26 -1.18
N ALA A 19 -7.56 -11.50 -1.22
CA ALA A 19 -8.35 -12.71 -1.39
C ALA A 19 -8.22 -13.72 -0.23
N GLY A 20 -7.83 -13.27 0.97
CA GLY A 20 -7.71 -14.13 2.15
C GLY A 20 -6.41 -14.93 2.27
N VAL A 21 -5.43 -14.66 1.40
CA VAL A 21 -4.07 -15.21 1.49
C VAL A 21 -3.12 -14.24 2.19
N LYS A 22 -2.00 -14.72 2.73
CA LYS A 22 -0.95 -13.87 3.30
C LYS A 22 -0.29 -13.07 2.17
N ILE A 23 -0.46 -11.75 2.19
CA ILE A 23 0.09 -10.83 1.20
C ILE A 23 1.25 -10.08 1.83
N HIS A 24 2.44 -10.18 1.22
CA HIS A 24 3.66 -9.52 1.70
C HIS A 24 3.94 -8.17 0.99
N SER A 25 3.22 -7.88 -0.10
CA SER A 25 3.34 -6.62 -0.84
C SER A 25 2.43 -5.52 -0.26
N GLY A 26 2.92 -4.28 -0.26
CA GLY A 26 2.17 -3.09 0.19
C GLY A 26 1.13 -2.57 -0.83
N VAL A 27 0.90 -3.30 -1.92
CA VAL A 27 0.06 -2.86 -3.05
C VAL A 27 -1.40 -3.30 -2.98
N TYR A 28 -1.81 -3.95 -1.89
CA TYR A 28 -3.16 -4.48 -1.71
C TYR A 28 -3.96 -3.67 -0.70
N GLY A 29 -5.26 -3.52 -0.96
CA GLY A 29 -6.18 -2.96 0.02
C GLY A 29 -6.30 -3.85 1.27
N ILE A 30 -6.67 -3.27 2.40
CA ILE A 30 -6.88 -4.01 3.66
C ILE A 30 -8.06 -4.99 3.59
N THR A 31 -9.06 -4.69 2.76
CA THR A 31 -10.23 -5.52 2.49
C THR A 31 -10.65 -5.35 1.02
N PRO A 32 -11.42 -6.29 0.44
CA PRO A 32 -11.95 -6.12 -0.92
C PRO A 32 -12.79 -4.84 -1.05
N LYS A 33 -13.57 -4.51 0.00
CA LYS A 33 -14.38 -3.30 0.05
C LYS A 33 -13.51 -2.04 0.03
N ALA A 34 -12.44 -1.99 0.81
CA ALA A 34 -11.52 -0.85 0.83
C ALA A 34 -10.83 -0.65 -0.53
N ALA A 35 -10.39 -1.73 -1.18
CA ALA A 35 -9.82 -1.66 -2.53
C ALA A 35 -10.84 -1.06 -3.53
N GLY A 36 -12.10 -1.52 -3.48
CA GLY A 36 -13.17 -0.97 -4.32
C GLY A 36 -13.50 0.50 -4.03
N GLN A 37 -13.48 0.92 -2.76
CA GLN A 37 -13.72 2.32 -2.38
C GLN A 37 -12.65 3.25 -2.97
N VAL A 38 -11.37 2.89 -2.85
CA VAL A 38 -10.28 3.69 -3.42
C VAL A 38 -10.37 3.80 -4.94
N VAL A 39 -10.71 2.69 -5.62
CA VAL A 39 -10.93 2.71 -7.08
C VAL A 39 -12.10 3.60 -7.44
N LYS A 40 -13.22 3.51 -6.70
CA LYS A 40 -14.38 4.39 -6.89
C LYS A 40 -13.97 5.86 -6.80
N GLN A 41 -13.27 6.24 -5.74
CA GLN A 41 -12.79 7.61 -5.54
C GLN A 41 -11.91 8.11 -6.69
N LEU A 42 -11.00 7.25 -7.17
CA LEU A 42 -10.13 7.59 -8.29
C LEU A 42 -10.94 7.84 -9.58
N VAL A 43 -11.96 7.02 -9.88
CA VAL A 43 -12.77 7.18 -11.11
C VAL A 43 -13.81 8.29 -11.00
N THR A 44 -14.24 8.66 -9.80
CA THR A 44 -15.17 9.78 -9.56
C THR A 44 -14.46 11.14 -9.46
N GLY A 45 -13.13 11.16 -9.55
CA GLY A 45 -12.32 12.39 -9.46
C GLY A 45 -12.17 12.93 -8.03
N GLU A 46 -12.42 12.10 -7.01
CA GLU A 46 -12.16 12.45 -5.63
C GLU A 46 -10.64 12.49 -5.34
N LEU A 47 -10.24 13.26 -4.33
CA LEU A 47 -8.84 13.42 -3.96
C LEU A 47 -8.27 12.14 -3.34
N VAL A 48 -7.53 11.38 -4.14
CA VAL A 48 -6.74 10.24 -3.69
C VAL A 48 -5.25 10.55 -3.75
N SER A 49 -4.51 10.11 -2.73
CA SER A 49 -3.05 10.23 -2.75
C SER A 49 -2.43 9.03 -3.46
N LEU A 50 -1.41 9.25 -4.26
CA LEU A 50 -0.56 8.17 -4.76
C LEU A 50 0.66 8.01 -3.85
N ARG A 51 1.02 6.77 -3.56
CA ARG A 51 2.21 6.41 -2.76
C ARG A 51 2.96 5.27 -3.43
N SER A 52 4.28 5.37 -3.46
CA SER A 52 5.12 4.22 -3.82
C SER A 52 5.00 3.15 -2.75
N GLN A 53 4.79 1.90 -3.13
CA GLN A 53 4.69 0.75 -2.23
C GLN A 53 5.48 -0.43 -2.76
N GLU A 54 6.12 -1.15 -1.84
CA GLU A 54 6.97 -2.29 -2.18
C GLU A 54 6.14 -3.48 -2.70
N VAL A 55 6.64 -4.05 -3.79
CA VAL A 55 6.23 -5.36 -4.29
C VAL A 55 7.20 -6.40 -3.76
N ARG A 56 6.70 -7.24 -2.87
CA ARG A 56 7.41 -8.40 -2.31
C ARG A 56 6.68 -9.68 -2.63
N ASP A 57 7.43 -10.68 -3.01
CA ASP A 57 6.91 -12.03 -3.26
C ASP A 57 7.79 -13.07 -2.58
N ILE A 58 7.28 -14.30 -2.47
CA ILE A 58 8.07 -15.41 -1.94
C ILE A 58 9.24 -15.72 -2.88
N ASP A 59 10.38 -16.04 -2.29
CA ASP A 59 11.49 -16.63 -3.01
C ASP A 59 11.16 -18.09 -3.28
N GLU A 60 10.74 -18.38 -4.52
CA GLU A 60 10.30 -19.72 -4.93
C GLU A 60 11.42 -20.77 -4.83
N GLU A 61 12.69 -20.39 -5.05
CA GLU A 61 13.83 -21.30 -4.88
C GLU A 61 14.08 -21.61 -3.41
N ALA A 62 14.09 -20.59 -2.55
CA ALA A 62 14.22 -20.78 -1.11
C ALA A 62 13.04 -21.61 -0.56
N PHE A 63 11.82 -21.36 -1.05
CA PHE A 63 10.63 -22.09 -0.63
C PHE A 63 10.70 -23.57 -1.02
N ARG A 64 11.20 -23.89 -2.22
CA ARG A 64 11.49 -25.28 -2.63
C ARG A 64 12.49 -25.98 -1.70
N ASN A 65 13.41 -25.22 -1.10
CA ASN A 65 14.38 -25.71 -0.11
C ASN A 65 13.85 -25.67 1.34
N GLY A 66 12.54 -25.48 1.54
CA GLY A 66 11.91 -25.44 2.86
C GLY A 66 12.14 -24.13 3.64
N GLN A 67 12.66 -23.08 2.99
CA GLN A 67 12.93 -21.80 3.62
C GLN A 67 11.87 -20.77 3.20
N VAL A 68 11.16 -20.19 4.17
CA VAL A 68 10.21 -19.10 3.90
C VAL A 68 10.97 -17.77 3.91
N LYS A 69 11.25 -17.25 2.72
CA LYS A 69 11.94 -15.97 2.51
C LYS A 69 11.14 -15.09 1.56
N SER A 70 10.96 -13.81 1.91
CA SER A 70 10.41 -12.82 0.97
C SER A 70 11.53 -12.10 0.24
N ARG A 71 11.30 -11.80 -1.03
CA ARG A 71 12.21 -11.06 -1.92
C ARG A 71 11.54 -9.78 -2.39
N TYR A 72 12.30 -8.69 -2.43
CA TYR A 72 11.90 -7.42 -3.02
C TYR A 72 12.05 -7.47 -4.54
N TYR A 73 11.03 -7.01 -5.27
CA TYR A 73 11.01 -6.97 -6.73
C TYR A 73 10.97 -5.55 -7.30
N GLY A 74 10.56 -4.57 -6.51
CA GLY A 74 10.45 -3.17 -6.92
C GLY A 74 9.30 -2.47 -6.21
N GLU A 75 8.86 -1.35 -6.76
CA GLU A 75 7.78 -0.54 -6.21
C GLU A 75 6.73 -0.18 -7.26
N MET A 76 5.50 0.06 -6.80
CA MET A 76 4.39 0.51 -7.64
C MET A 76 3.65 1.67 -6.97
N LEU A 77 3.05 2.53 -7.80
CA LEU A 77 2.15 3.57 -7.32
C LEU A 77 0.83 2.96 -6.88
N VAL A 78 0.44 3.23 -5.64
CA VAL A 78 -0.80 2.73 -5.04
C VAL A 78 -1.66 3.91 -4.61
N PRO A 79 -2.92 3.97 -5.04
CA PRO A 79 -3.86 4.97 -4.53
C PRO A 79 -4.22 4.64 -3.08
N LYS A 80 -4.22 5.68 -2.24
CA LYS A 80 -4.55 5.59 -0.82
C LYS A 80 -5.53 6.71 -0.46
N GLU A 81 -6.63 6.30 0.16
CA GLU A 81 -7.60 7.21 0.76
C GLU A 81 -6.92 8.00 1.89
N HIS A 82 -7.10 9.32 1.92
CA HIS A 82 -6.70 10.12 3.07
C HIS A 82 -7.63 9.77 4.24
N GLN A 83 -7.16 8.95 5.18
CA GLN A 83 -7.76 8.98 6.51
C GLN A 83 -7.42 10.35 7.10
N TYR A 84 -8.41 11.25 7.07
CA TYR A 84 -8.47 12.57 7.68
C TYR A 84 -7.28 12.88 8.59
N ILE A 85 -6.26 13.57 8.04
CA ILE A 85 -5.12 14.03 8.82
C ILE A 85 -5.65 15.07 9.81
N GLN A 86 -5.81 14.67 11.08
CA GLN A 86 -5.94 15.64 12.16
C GLN A 86 -4.58 16.32 12.33
N ALA A 87 -4.51 17.61 12.03
CA ALA A 87 -3.35 18.44 12.33
C ALA A 87 -2.98 18.29 13.81
N THR A 88 -1.68 18.18 14.10
CA THR A 88 -1.16 18.16 15.46
C THR A 88 -1.75 19.35 16.23
N LYS A 89 -2.57 19.09 17.24
CA LYS A 89 -2.87 20.12 18.23
C LYS A 89 -1.55 20.38 18.96
N SER A 90 -0.91 21.50 18.67
CA SER A 90 0.14 22.03 19.54
C SER A 90 -0.47 22.29 20.90
N SER A 91 -0.30 21.36 21.84
CA SER A 91 -0.38 21.71 23.25
C SER A 91 0.82 22.62 23.53
N GLY A 92 0.59 23.93 23.54
CA GLY A 92 1.52 24.87 24.13
C GLY A 92 1.82 24.40 25.55
N LYS A 93 3.11 24.28 25.89
CA LYS A 93 3.55 24.06 27.27
C LYS A 93 2.99 25.20 28.12
N GLU A 94 2.17 24.87 29.12
CA GLU A 94 2.06 25.75 30.29
C GLU A 94 3.44 25.81 30.93
N VAL A 95 4.05 26.98 30.85
CA VAL A 95 5.16 27.36 31.74
C VAL A 95 4.51 27.99 32.96
N GLU A 96 4.24 27.16 33.98
CA GLU A 96 3.88 27.69 35.29
C GLU A 96 5.16 28.21 35.95
N SER A 97 5.18 29.52 36.17
CA SER A 97 6.18 30.24 36.93
C SER A 97 5.98 30.03 38.43
N LEU A 98 7.05 29.65 39.15
CA LEU A 98 7.56 30.26 40.39
C LEU A 98 8.81 29.51 40.88
#